data_AF-A0A0T2MKF1-F1
#
_entry.id   AF-A0A0T2MKF1-F1
#
_cell.length_a   1.000
_cell.length_b   1.000
_cell.length_c   1.000
_cell.angle_alpha   90.00
_cell.angle_beta   90.00
_cell.angle_gamma   90.00
#
_symmetry.space_group_name_H-M   'P 1'
#
loop_
_entity.id
_entity.type
_entity.pdbx_description
1 polymer ?
#
loop_
_entity_poly.entity_id
_entity_poly.type
_entity_poly.pdbx_seq_one_letter_code
_entity_poly.pdbx_strand_id
1 'polypeptide(L)'
;MLKRNGGVWVSGTLTLAEGNLQFAQTRLTKSRNPPDSWTIPLAEIADIGVEKRMASERIDISHARGAIKLMSVRSEDFVARLRQGRSAS
;
A
#
# COMPACT_ATOMS: atom_id res chain seq x y z
N MET A 1 -6.23 4.84 -3.92
CA MET A 1 -5.93 3.53 -3.29
C MET A 1 -6.71 3.45 -1.99
N LEU A 2 -7.11 2.25 -1.55
CA LEU A 2 -7.64 2.04 -0.20
C LEU A 2 -6.66 1.20 0.62
N LYS A 3 -6.47 1.52 1.91
CA LYS A 3 -5.72 0.70 2.88
C LYS A 3 -6.68 0.12 3.91
N ARG A 4 -6.49 -1.14 4.32
CA ARG A 4 -7.22 -1.72 5.44
C ARG A 4 -6.65 -1.21 6.77
N ASN A 5 -7.50 -0.67 7.63
CA ASN A 5 -7.16 -0.27 8.99
C ASN A 5 -8.26 -0.73 9.96
N GLY A 6 -7.94 -1.67 10.87
CA GLY A 6 -8.87 -2.12 11.91
C GLY A 6 -10.24 -2.61 11.43
N GLY A 7 -10.33 -3.17 10.22
CA GLY A 7 -11.61 -3.62 9.65
C GLY A 7 -12.35 -2.58 8.78
N VAL A 8 -11.76 -1.39 8.56
CA VAL A 8 -12.29 -0.35 7.68
C VAL A 8 -11.32 -0.10 6.52
N TRP A 9 -11.84 0.29 5.36
CA TRP A 9 -11.03 0.72 4.22
C TRP A 9 -10.91 2.25 4.22
N VAL A 10 -9.69 2.77 4.21
CA VAL A 10 -9.41 4.21 4.21
C VAL A 10 -8.75 4.63 2.91
N SER A 11 -9.22 5.74 2.33
CA SER A 11 -8.64 6.31 1.12
C SER A 11 -7.28 6.93 1.38
N GLY A 12 -6.35 6.71 0.46
CA GLY A 12 -5.04 7.34 0.50
C GLY A 12 -4.28 7.27 -0.81
N THR A 13 -3.14 7.94 -0.79
CA THR A 13 -2.14 7.92 -1.84
C THR A 13 -1.02 6.98 -1.43
N LEU A 14 -0.62 6.11 -2.35
CA LEU A 14 0.53 5.23 -2.18
C LEU A 14 1.60 5.65 -3.19
N THR A 15 2.80 5.96 -2.70
CA THR A 15 3.90 6.52 -3.47
C THR A 15 5.13 5.63 -3.32
N LEU A 16 5.79 5.34 -4.44
CA LEU A 16 7.11 4.72 -4.46
C LEU A 16 8.16 5.84 -4.53
N ALA A 17 8.94 6.02 -3.47
CA ALA A 17 9.93 7.09 -3.33
C ALA A 17 11.27 6.49 -2.89
N GLU A 18 12.35 6.69 -3.65
CA GLU A 18 13.76 6.36 -3.30
C GLU A 18 13.94 5.26 -2.24
N GLY A 19 13.76 4.00 -2.63
CA GLY A 19 13.96 2.85 -1.73
C GLY A 19 12.87 2.65 -0.67
N ASN A 20 11.79 3.42 -0.71
CA ASN A 20 10.68 3.40 0.24
C ASN A 20 9.32 3.30 -0.45
N LEU A 21 8.39 2.63 0.24
CA LEU A 21 6.97 2.66 -0.04
C LEU A 21 6.29 3.53 1.02
N GLN A 22 5.59 4.57 0.57
CA GLN A 22 4.95 5.56 1.44
C GLN A 22 3.45 5.57 1.20
N PHE A 23 2.67 5.61 2.28
CA PHE A 23 1.24 5.83 2.22
C PHE A 23 0.88 7.07 3.03
N ALA A 24 0.01 7.89 2.46
CA ALA A 24 -0.61 9.01 3.14
C ALA A 24 -2.13 8.92 2.99
N GLN A 25 -2.86 8.83 4.10
CA GLN A 25 -4.31 8.86 4.10
C GLN A 25 -4.83 10.20 3.55
N THR A 26 -5.75 10.13 2.58
CA THR A 26 -6.44 11.32 2.07
C THR A 26 -7.51 11.71 3.10
N ARG A 27 -7.45 12.94 3.63
CA ARG A 27 -8.49 13.42 4.54
C ARG A 27 -9.82 13.55 3.79
N LEU A 28 -10.81 12.78 4.22
CA LEU A 28 -12.20 13.22 4.14
C LEU A 28 -12.40 14.23 5.27
N THR A 29 -12.81 15.44 4.92
CA THR A 29 -13.08 16.55 5.84
C THR A 29 -13.96 16.09 7.01
N LYS A 30 -13.54 16.42 8.25
CA LYS A 30 -14.18 16.14 9.56
C LYS A 30 -13.76 14.89 10.36
N SER A 31 -12.65 14.21 10.06
CA SER A 31 -12.08 13.22 11.02
C SER A 31 -11.27 13.89 12.13
N ARG A 32 -11.55 13.57 13.40
CA ARG A 32 -10.77 14.02 14.58
C ARG A 32 -9.42 13.31 14.72
N ASN A 33 -9.24 12.17 14.05
CA ASN A 33 -7.98 11.43 14.11
C ASN A 33 -6.97 11.98 13.11
N PRO A 34 -5.68 12.06 13.49
CA PRO A 34 -4.63 12.41 12.53
C PRO A 34 -4.66 11.43 11.34
N PRO A 35 -4.48 11.92 10.11
CA PRO A 35 -4.41 11.06 8.94
C PRO A 35 -3.27 10.07 9.13
N ASP A 36 -3.58 8.77 8.98
CA ASP A 36 -2.60 7.71 9.09
C ASP A 36 -1.61 7.80 7.93
N SER A 37 -0.32 7.85 8.24
CA SER A 37 0.76 7.83 7.26
C SER A 37 1.84 6.88 7.73
N TRP A 38 2.39 6.11 6.81
CA TRP A 38 3.47 5.19 7.09
C TRP A 38 4.44 5.12 5.93
N THR A 39 5.68 4.77 6.27
CA THR A 39 6.77 4.54 5.34
C THR A 39 7.39 3.20 5.68
N ILE A 40 7.60 2.35 4.69
CA ILE A 40 8.40 1.13 4.83
C ILE A 40 9.53 1.12 3.80
N PRO A 41 10.76 0.73 4.18
CA PRO A 41 11.81 0.46 3.22
C PRO A 41 11.44 -0.70 2.31
N LEU A 42 11.77 -0.62 1.02
CA LEU A 42 11.52 -1.71 0.06
C LEU A 42 12.26 -2.99 0.43
N ALA A 43 13.45 -2.85 1.02
CA ALA A 43 14.25 -3.96 1.55
C ALA A 43 13.54 -4.74 2.67
N GLU A 44 12.59 -4.13 3.40
CA GLU A 44 11.82 -4.82 4.43
C GLU A 44 10.62 -5.62 3.86
N ILE A 45 10.32 -5.51 2.55
CA ILE A 45 9.19 -6.20 1.90
C ILE A 45 9.58 -7.64 1.56
N ALA A 46 9.02 -8.60 2.30
CA ALA A 46 9.24 -10.02 2.07
C ALA A 46 8.47 -10.55 0.86
N ASP A 47 7.20 -10.16 0.70
CA ASP A 47 6.35 -10.67 -0.38
C ASP A 47 5.27 -9.66 -0.82
N ILE A 48 4.84 -9.78 -2.08
CA ILE A 48 3.82 -8.94 -2.72
C ILE A 48 2.84 -9.84 -3.48
N GLY A 49 1.70 -10.12 -2.85
CA GLY A 49 0.57 -10.83 -3.43
C GLY A 49 -0.41 -9.88 -4.12
N VAL A 50 -0.96 -10.31 -5.26
CA VAL A 50 -2.03 -9.61 -5.96
C VAL A 50 -3.15 -10.59 -6.26
N GLU A 51 -4.36 -10.27 -5.82
CA GLU A 51 -5.58 -11.03 -6.06
C GLU A 51 -6.54 -10.17 -6.90
N LYS A 52 -6.85 -10.61 -8.11
CA LYS A 52 -7.88 -9.97 -8.94
C LYS A 52 -9.26 -10.34 -8.42
N ARG A 53 -10.11 -9.34 -8.22
CA ARG A 53 -11.53 -9.47 -7.86
C ARG A 53 -12.39 -8.78 -8.93
N MET A 54 -13.70 -9.04 -8.90
CA MET A 54 -14.66 -8.58 -9.93
C MET A 54 -14.52 -7.09 -10.32
N ALA A 55 -14.31 -6.20 -9.35
CA ALA A 55 -14.24 -4.75 -9.59
C ALA A 55 -12.97 -4.08 -9.03
N SER A 56 -12.03 -4.86 -8.50
CA SER A 56 -10.83 -4.34 -7.83
C SER A 56 -9.75 -5.40 -7.74
N GLU A 57 -8.56 -4.95 -7.40
CA GLU A 57 -7.41 -5.79 -7.09
C GLU A 57 -7.07 -5.58 -5.63
N ARG A 58 -6.89 -6.69 -4.92
CA ARG A 58 -6.35 -6.68 -3.57
C ARG A 58 -4.84 -6.91 -3.66
N ILE A 59 -4.09 -6.07 -2.99
CA ILE A 59 -2.64 -6.19 -2.87
C ILE A 59 -2.34 -6.48 -1.40
N ASP A 60 -1.67 -7.59 -1.13
CA ASP A 60 -1.17 -7.95 0.19
C ASP A 60 0.36 -7.81 0.19
N ILE A 61 0.90 -6.95 1.05
CA ILE A 61 2.33 -6.68 1.19
C ILE A 61 2.77 -7.21 2.55
N SER A 62 3.62 -8.23 2.55
CA SER A 62 4.22 -8.78 3.77
C SER A 62 5.56 -8.08 4.01
N HIS A 63 5.78 -7.60 5.24
CA HIS A 63 7.02 -6.95 5.65
C HIS A 63 7.40 -7.35 7.09
N ALA A 64 8.61 -6.99 7.53
CA ALA A 64 9.16 -7.42 8.82
C ALA A 64 8.27 -7.12 10.05
N ARG A 65 7.40 -6.10 9.98
CA ARG A 65 6.54 -5.65 11.09
C ARG A 65 5.08 -6.10 10.95
N GLY A 66 4.74 -6.85 9.90
CA GLY A 66 3.39 -7.34 9.68
C GLY A 66 2.98 -7.36 8.20
N ALA A 67 1.67 -7.30 7.97
CA ALA A 67 1.09 -7.32 6.64
C ALA A 67 0.23 -6.08 6.39
N ILE A 68 0.38 -5.48 5.22
CA ILE A 68 -0.40 -4.34 4.74
C ILE A 68 -1.34 -4.84 3.66
N LYS A 69 -2.62 -4.49 3.79
CA LYS A 69 -3.65 -4.85 2.82
C LYS A 69 -4.15 -3.61 2.11
N LEU A 70 -4.09 -3.62 0.79
CA LEU A 70 -4.49 -2.52 -0.07
C LEU A 70 -5.54 -2.98 -1.08
N MET A 71 -6.29 -2.01 -1.60
CA MET A 71 -7.23 -2.22 -2.70
C MET A 71 -7.05 -1.12 -3.73
N SER A 72 -6.96 -1.52 -5.00
CA SER A 72 -6.90 -0.62 -6.15
C SER A 72 -7.90 -1.03 -7.21
N VAL A 73 -8.29 -0.11 -8.08
CA VAL A 73 -9.05 -0.44 -9.31
C VAL A 73 -8.10 -0.97 -10.39
N ARG A 74 -6.86 -0.47 -10.41
CA ARG A 74 -5.76 -0.90 -11.29
C ARG A 74 -4.43 -0.77 -10.55
N SER A 75 -3.63 -1.83 -10.51
CA SER A 75 -2.39 -1.88 -9.75
C SER A 75 -1.22 -2.50 -10.51
N GLU A 76 -1.43 -3.03 -11.71
CA GLU A 76 -0.44 -3.79 -12.49
C GLU A 76 0.89 -3.02 -12.65
N ASP A 77 0.86 -1.82 -13.22
CA ASP A 77 2.06 -0.99 -13.40
C ASP A 77 2.74 -0.63 -12.08
N PHE A 78 1.94 -0.35 -11.05
CA PHE A 78 2.45 0.00 -9.73
C PHE A 78 3.17 -1.19 -9.08
N VAL A 79 2.56 -2.37 -9.11
CA VAL A 79 3.13 -3.59 -8.55
C VAL A 79 4.37 -4.01 -9.32
N ALA A 80 4.40 -3.85 -10.65
CA ALA A 80 5.59 -4.10 -11.45
C ALA A 80 6.77 -3.21 -11.00
N ARG A 81 6.55 -1.90 -10.84
CA ARG A 81 7.55 -0.95 -10.34
C ARG A 81 7.99 -1.26 -8.91
N LEU A 82 7.06 -1.65 -8.04
CA LEU A 82 7.35 -2.02 -6.66
C LEU A 82 8.26 -3.26 -6.60
N ARG A 83 7.96 -4.28 -7.41
CA ARG A 83 8.78 -5.50 -7.50
C ARG A 83 10.18 -5.21 -8.04
N GLN A 84 10.30 -4.35 -9.05
CA GLN A 84 11.59 -3.90 -9.58
C GLN A 84 12.41 -3.16 -8.53
N GLY A 85 11.80 -2.21 -7.81
CA GLY A 85 12.47 -1.44 -6.77
C GLY A 85 12.98 -2.29 -5.61
N ARG A 86 12.26 -3.37 -5.25
CA ARG A 86 12.71 -4.34 -4.24
C ARG A 86 13.97 -5.10 -4.69
N SER A 87 14.05 -5.52 -5.95
CA SER A 87 15.19 -6.31 -6.45
C SER A 87 16.46 -5.49 -6.68
N ALA A 88 16.36 -4.16 -6.71
CA ALA A 88 17.49 -3.26 -6.91
C ALA A 88 18.13 -2.77 -5.58
N SER A 89 17.58 -3.20 -4.44
CA SER A 89 18.01 -2.80 -3.09
C SER A 89 18.86 -3.87 -2.42
#